data_AF-A0A443Q6B3-F1
#
_entry.id   AF-A0A443Q6B3-F1
#
_cell.length_a   1.000
_cell.length_b   1.000
_cell.length_c   1.000
_cell.angle_alpha   90.00
_cell.angle_beta   90.00
_cell.angle_gamma   90.00
#
_symmetry.space_group_name_H-M   'P 1'
#
loop_
_entity.id
_entity.type
_entity.pdbx_description
1 polymer ?
#
loop_
_entity_poly.entity_id
_entity_poly.type
_entity_poly.pdbx_seq_one_letter_code
_entity_poly.pdbx_strand_id
1 'polypeptide(L)' 'MASNLCGDLVNKVTLVTGSSSSIGEAIVTLFSRLGAQIVVTGRNIDKVSQVALKCEQLSSFKHN' A
#
# COMPACT_ATOMS: atom_id res chain seq x y z
N MET A 1 -20.38 4.48 -16.67
CA MET A 1 -19.71 3.32 -16.07
C MET A 1 -19.08 3.78 -14.76
N ALA A 2 -19.73 3.51 -13.62
CA ALA A 2 -19.07 3.68 -12.34
C ALA A 2 -18.19 2.44 -12.15
N SER A 3 -16.87 2.59 -12.31
CA SER A 3 -15.92 1.55 -11.92
C SER A 3 -16.03 1.39 -10.41
N ASN A 4 -16.40 0.19 -9.95
CA ASN A 4 -16.42 -0.15 -8.54
C ASN A 4 -14.97 -0.18 -8.03
N LEU A 5 -14.41 0.97 -7.63
CA LEU A 5 -13.03 1.07 -7.11
C LEU A 5 -12.79 0.26 -5.81
N CYS A 6 -13.79 -0.43 -5.28
CA CYS A 6 -13.65 -1.21 -4.06
C CYS A 6 -13.08 -2.60 -4.38
N GLY A 7 -11.80 -2.80 -4.08
CA GLY A 7 -11.18 -4.13 -4.08
C GLY A 7 -10.52 -4.58 -5.39
N ASP A 8 -10.25 -3.67 -6.33
CA ASP A 8 -9.63 -4.00 -7.63
C ASP A 8 -8.28 -4.73 -7.53
N LEU A 9 -7.58 -4.60 -6.40
CA LEU A 9 -6.27 -5.20 -6.17
C LEU A 9 -6.29 -6.30 -5.08
N VAL A 10 -7.47 -6.78 -4.69
CA VAL A 10 -7.58 -7.88 -3.72
C VAL A 10 -6.77 -9.10 -4.18
N ASN A 11 -6.02 -9.69 -3.25
CA ASN A 11 -5.12 -10.84 -3.49
C ASN A 11 -3.97 -10.58 -4.47
N LYS A 12 -3.66 -9.31 -4.78
CA LYS A 12 -2.47 -8.95 -5.56
C LYS A 12 -1.33 -8.56 -4.63
N VAL A 13 -0.12 -8.98 -4.95
CA VAL A 13 1.11 -8.52 -4.30
C VAL A 13 1.75 -7.45 -5.16
N THR A 14 2.09 -6.31 -4.57
CA THR A 14 2.65 -5.14 -5.25
C THR A 14 3.95 -4.72 -4.60
N LEU A 15 4.98 -4.45 -5.41
CA LEU A 15 6.26 -3.91 -4.98
C LEU A 15 6.40 -2.50 -5.55
N VAL A 16 6.54 -1.51 -4.69
CA VAL A 16 6.73 -0.12 -5.12
C VAL A 16 8.09 0.36 -4.63
N THR A 17 8.98 0.72 -5.57
CA THR A 17 10.31 1.24 -5.28
C THR A 17 10.25 2.69 -4.81
N GLY A 18 11.05 3.07 -3.81
CA GLY A 18 11.06 4.46 -3.30
C GLY A 18 9.73 4.87 -2.65
N SER A 19 9.00 3.90 -2.11
CA SER A 19 7.68 4.08 -1.50
C SER A 19 7.70 4.63 -0.08
N SER A 20 8.88 4.82 0.50
CA SER A 20 9.05 5.45 1.81
C SER A 20 8.76 6.97 1.83
N SER A 21 8.38 7.60 0.71
CA SER A 21 8.03 9.04 0.65
C SER A 21 7.30 9.46 -0.64
N SER A 22 6.71 10.65 -0.63
CA SER A 22 6.22 11.37 -1.81
C SER A 22 5.21 10.56 -2.64
N ILE A 23 5.40 10.48 -3.97
CA ILE A 23 4.48 9.78 -4.88
C ILE A 23 4.45 8.28 -4.55
N GLY A 24 5.60 7.69 -4.23
CA GLY A 24 5.67 6.27 -3.87
C GLY A 24 4.82 5.94 -2.65
N GLU A 25 4.82 6.81 -1.63
CA GLU A 25 3.96 6.68 -0.45
C GLU A 25 2.48 6.79 -0.82
N ALA A 26 2.12 7.75 -1.68
CA ALA A 26 0.73 7.91 -2.13
C ALA A 26 0.22 6.68 -2.91
N ILE A 27 1.08 6.06 -3.73
CA ILE A 27 0.76 4.85 -4.49
C ILE A 27 0.46 3.69 -3.53
N VAL A 28 1.37 3.38 -2.60
CA VAL A 28 1.18 2.26 -1.67
C VAL A 28 -0.03 2.48 -0.74
N THR A 29 -0.28 3.73 -0.35
CA THR A 29 -1.46 4.12 0.43
C THR A 29 -2.75 3.81 -0.33
N LEU A 30 -2.82 4.16 -1.61
CA LEU A 30 -3.99 3.87 -2.46
C LEU A 30 -4.14 2.37 -2.68
N PHE A 31 -3.05 1.66 -3.00
CA PHE A 31 -3.09 0.23 -3.27
C PHE A 31 -3.55 -0.58 -2.06
N SER A 32 -3.21 -0.13 -0.85
CA SER A 32 -3.68 -0.74 0.41
C SER A 32 -5.20 -0.68 0.50
N ARG A 33 -5.78 0.50 0.21
CA ARG A 33 -7.24 0.70 0.19
C ARG A 33 -7.94 -0.16 -0.87
N LEU A 34 -7.25 -0.45 -1.98
CA LEU A 34 -7.74 -1.32 -3.05
C LEU A 34 -7.55 -2.82 -2.74
N GLY A 35 -6.97 -3.18 -1.60
CA GLY A 35 -6.84 -4.57 -1.13
C GLY A 35 -5.55 -5.29 -1.55
N ALA A 36 -4.56 -4.56 -2.07
CA ALA A 36 -3.26 -5.13 -2.38
C ALA A 36 -2.48 -5.48 -1.10
N GLN A 37 -1.70 -6.55 -1.18
CA GLN A 37 -0.54 -6.79 -0.32
C GLN A 37 0.63 -5.98 -0.88
N ILE A 38 1.35 -5.23 -0.03
CA ILE A 38 2.31 -4.23 -0.51
C ILE A 38 3.66 -4.42 0.14
N VAL A 39 4.72 -4.32 -0.67
CA VAL A 39 6.10 -4.24 -0.19
C VAL A 39 6.57 -2.78 -0.30
N VAL A 40 6.82 -2.19 0.86
CA VAL A 40 7.38 -0.83 0.98
C VAL A 40 8.90 -0.91 0.95
N THR A 41 9.55 -0.01 0.22
CA THR A 41 11.02 0.02 0.09
C THR A 41 11.56 1.43 0.29
N GLY A 42 12.77 1.51 0.84
CA GLY A 42 13.47 2.76 1.10
C GLY A 42 14.79 2.52 1.81
N ARG A 43 15.61 3.57 1.91
CA ARG A 43 16.93 3.52 2.59
C ARG A 43 16.85 3.82 4.09
N ASN A 44 15.74 4.39 4.55
CA ASN A 44 15.53 4.77 5.95
C ASN A 44 14.46 3.84 6.54
N ILE A 45 14.85 3.04 7.52
CA ILE A 45 14.00 2.01 8.13
C ILE A 45 12.81 2.61 8.89
N ASP A 46 12.98 3.77 9.52
CA ASP A 46 11.91 4.44 10.27
C ASP A 46 10.80 4.90 9.32
N LYS A 47 11.18 5.50 8.19
CA LYS A 47 10.22 5.91 7.15
C LYS A 47 9.52 4.72 6.51
N VAL A 48 10.26 3.64 6.22
CA VAL A 48 9.67 2.40 5.68
C VAL A 48 8.64 1.84 6.66
N SER A 49 8.98 1.75 7.96
CA SER A 49 8.11 1.23 9.01
C SER A 49 6.86 2.11 9.19
N GLN A 50 7.01 3.43 9.18
CA GLN A 50 5.89 4.37 9.27
C GLN A 50 4.91 4.19 8.11
N VAL A 51 5.40 4.10 6.88
CA VAL A 51 4.55 3.91 5.71
C VAL A 51 3.90 2.53 5.71
N ALA A 52 4.61 1.48 6.14
CA ALA A 52 4.04 0.14 6.27
C ALA A 52 2.87 0.11 7.28
N LEU A 53 3.06 0.67 8.47
CA LEU A 53 2.01 0.78 9.49
C LEU A 53 0.80 1.58 8.98
N LYS A 54 1.05 2.68 8.26
CA LYS A 54 -0.01 3.47 7.62
C LYS A 54 -0.78 2.64 6.58
N CYS A 55 -0.10 1.81 5.80
CA CYS A 55 -0.75 0.93 4.83
C CYS A 55 -1.58 -0.15 5.54
N GLU A 56 -1.08 -0.74 6.63
CA GLU A 56 -1.85 -1.72 7.41
C GLU A 56 -3.13 -1.12 7.99
N GLN A 57 -3.04 0.07 8.59
CA GLN A 57 -4.20 0.78 9.17
C GLN A 57 -5.27 1.14 8.15
N LEU A 58 -4.88 1.37 6.89
CA LEU A 58 -5.80 1.71 5.81
C LEU A 58 -6.37 0.50 5.09
N SER A 59 -5.73 -0.67 5.24
CA SER A 59 -6.22 -1.90 4.64
C SER A 59 -7.47 -2.37 5.37
N SER A 60 -8.58 -2.53 4.64
CA SER A 60 -9.80 -3.16 5.17
C SER A 60 -9.75 -4.70 5.07
N PHE A 61 -8.63 -5.25 4.58
CA PHE A 61 -8.43 -6.65 4.28
C PHE A 61 -7.39 -7.23 5.23
N LYS A 62 -7.77 -8.26 5.98
CA LYS A 62 -6.86 -8.95 6.88
C LYS A 62 -6.01 -9.92 6.07
N HIS A 63 -4.70 -9.67 5.99
CA HIS A 63 -3.75 -10.57 5.35
C HIS A 63 -3.47 -11.74 6.33
N ASN A 64 -3.73 -12.98 5.91
CA ASN A 64 -3.45 -14.21 6.67
C ASN A 64 -2.07 -14.77 6.33
#